data_AF-A0A0U5L167-F1
#
_entry.id   AF-A0A0U5L167-F1
#
_cell.length_a   1.000
_cell.length_b   1.000
_cell.length_c   1.000
_cell.angle_alpha   90.00
_cell.angle_beta   90.00
_cell.angle_gamma   90.00
#
_symmetry.space_group_name_H-M   'P 1'
#
loop_
_entity.id
_entity.type
_entity.pdbx_description
1 polymer ?
#
loop_
_entity_poly.entity_id
_entity_poly.type
_entity_poly.pdbx_seq_one_letter_code
_entity_poly.pdbx_strand_id
1 'polypeptide(L)' 'MNAQPMSWSVSYIVKKSGQAIEDTLLIQGESVVRALNDFFEEQASKHGIFRSDIDVKALKAA' A
#
# COMPACT_ATOMS: atom_id res chain seq x y z
N MET A 1 -0.63 -25.87 -6.15
CA MET A 1 -0.33 -25.34 -4.80
C MET A 1 -1.08 -24.03 -4.68
N ASN A 2 -2.13 -23.95 -3.85
CA ASN A 2 -2.78 -22.67 -3.55
C ASN A 2 -1.88 -21.95 -2.55
N ALA A 3 -1.08 -20.98 -3.01
CA ALA A 3 -0.34 -20.11 -2.10
C ALA A 3 -1.38 -19.33 -1.28
N GLN A 4 -1.39 -19.54 0.03
CA GLN A 4 -2.23 -18.72 0.90
C GLN A 4 -1.71 -17.28 0.86
N PRO A 5 -2.59 -16.28 0.72
CA PRO A 5 -2.16 -14.89 0.73
C PRO A 5 -1.51 -14.59 2.08
N MET A 6 -0.32 -14.01 2.04
CA MET A 6 0.34 -13.48 3.22
C MET A 6 -0.16 -12.06 3.46
N SER A 7 -0.11 -11.64 4.72
CA SER A 7 -0.47 -10.27 5.12
C SER A 7 0.80 -9.47 5.38
N TRP A 8 0.79 -8.20 4.99
CA TRP A 8 1.86 -7.25 5.27
C TRP A 8 1.28 -5.95 5.82
N SER A 9 2.00 -5.31 6.73
CA SER A 9 1.72 -3.96 7.18
C SER A 9 2.60 -2.99 6.40
N VAL A 10 1.96 -2.06 5.68
CA VAL A 10 2.61 -0.98 4.93
C VAL A 10 2.39 0.34 5.66
N SER A 11 3.48 1.00 6.05
CA SER A 11 3.45 2.39 6.55
C SER A 11 3.85 3.32 5.41
N TYR A 12 3.02 4.31 5.13
CA TYR A 12 3.18 5.18 3.97
C TYR A 12 2.74 6.62 4.27
N ILE A 13 3.26 7.56 3.49
CA ILE A 13 2.87 8.97 3.53
C ILE A 13 2.21 9.32 2.21
N VAL A 14 1.00 9.87 2.26
CA VAL A 14 0.32 10.45 1.09
C VAL A 14 0.52 11.96 1.08
N LYS A 15 1.04 12.49 -0.03
CA LYS A 15 1.14 13.93 -0.28
C LYS A 15 0.00 14.37 -1.18
N LYS A 16 -1.04 14.99 -0.63
CA LYS A 16 -2.18 15.51 -1.40
C LYS A 16 -2.41 16.97 -1.04
N SER A 17 -2.50 17.83 -2.05
CA SER A 17 -2.86 19.26 -1.90
C SER A 17 -2.03 20.02 -0.85
N GLY A 18 -0.71 19.77 -0.80
CA GLY A 18 0.21 20.44 0.13
C GLY A 18 0.20 19.93 1.57
N GLN A 19 -0.58 18.89 1.86
CA GLN A 19 -0.55 18.17 3.14
C GLN A 19 0.09 16.79 2.95
N ALA A 20 0.88 16.38 3.95
CA ALA A 20 1.45 15.05 4.05
C ALA A 20 0.77 14.32 5.20
N ILE A 21 0.09 13.22 4.91
CA ILE A 21 -0.61 12.39 5.89
C ILE A 21 0.12 11.05 5.96
N GLU A 22 0.58 10.68 7.15
CA GLU A 22 1.15 9.36 7.41
C GLU A 22 0.06 8.40 7.87
N ASP A 23 0.06 7.20 7.31
CA ASP A 23 -0.89 6.15 7.64
C ASP A 23 -0.24 4.77 7.56
N THR A 24 -0.90 3.76 8.14
CA THR A 24 -0.47 2.37 8.09
C THR A 24 -1.65 1.46 7.78
N LEU A 25 -1.50 0.61 6.77
CA LEU A 25 -2.55 -0.27 6.28
C LEU A 25 -2.07 -1.72 6.21
N LEU A 26 -2.99 -2.67 6.39
CA LEU A 26 -2.75 -4.09 6.18
C LEU A 26 -3.13 -4.47 4.74
N ILE A 27 -2.15 -4.95 3.99
CA ILE A 27 -2.29 -5.39 2.60
C ILE A 27 -2.11 -6.90 2.52
N GLN A 28 -2.77 -7.53 1.56
CA GLN A 28 -2.72 -8.99 1.37
C GLN A 28 -2.36 -9.32 -0.07
N GLY A 29 -1.69 -10.45 -0.26
CA GLY A 29 -1.33 -10.93 -1.59
C GLY A 29 -0.45 -12.18 -1.55
N GLU A 30 -0.19 -12.75 -2.72
CA GLU A 30 0.68 -13.95 -2.84
C GLU A 30 2.16 -13.62 -2.60
N SER A 31 2.55 -12.37 -2.85
CA SER A 31 3.89 -11.85 -2.58
C SER A 31 3.81 -10.38 -2.20
N VAL A 32 4.85 -9.90 -1.53
CA VAL A 32 4.97 -8.49 -1.12
C VAL A 32 4.84 -7.52 -2.30
N VAL A 33 5.34 -7.91 -3.47
CA VAL A 33 5.27 -7.10 -4.70
C VAL A 33 3.83 -7.03 -5.22
N ARG A 34 3.12 -8.17 -5.24
CA ARG A 34 1.70 -8.23 -5.64
C ARG A 34 0.84 -7.38 -4.70
N ALA A 35 0.98 -7.59 -3.39
CA ALA A 35 0.20 -6.85 -2.39
C ALA A 35 0.43 -5.33 -2.47
N LEU A 36 1.67 -4.89 -2.71
CA LEU A 36 1.97 -3.46 -2.90
C LEU A 36 1.36 -2.90 -4.18
N ASN A 37 1.40 -3.64 -5.30
CA ASN A 37 0.78 -3.19 -6.54
C ASN A 37 -0.73 -3.07 -6.38
N ASP A 38 -1.38 -4.08 -5.79
CA ASP A 38 -2.82 -4.06 -5.51
C ASP A 38 -3.19 -2.89 -4.59
N PHE A 39 -2.36 -2.62 -3.57
CA PHE A 39 -2.48 -1.43 -2.73
C PHE A 39 -2.44 -0.13 -3.53
N PHE A 40 -1.46 0.06 -4.42
CA PHE A 40 -1.38 1.27 -5.24
C PHE A 40 -2.57 1.41 -6.20
N GLU A 41 -3.02 0.31 -6.80
CA GLU A 41 -4.21 0.29 -7.66
C GLU A 41 -5.47 0.65 -6.89
N GLU A 42 -5.62 0.13 -5.67
CA GLU A 42 -6.72 0.45 -4.78
C GLU A 42 -6.70 1.94 -4.38
N GLN A 43 -5.56 2.47 -3.97
CA GLN A 43 -5.42 3.90 -3.62
C GLN A 43 -5.76 4.81 -4.81
N ALA A 44 -5.34 4.44 -6.02
CA ALA A 44 -5.67 5.18 -7.23
C ALA A 44 -7.16 5.10 -7.56
N SER A 45 -7.74 3.89 -7.54
CA SER A 45 -9.13 3.67 -7.97
C SER A 45 -10.17 4.16 -6.96
N LYS A 46 -9.93 4.00 -5.65
CA LYS A 46 -10.91 4.37 -4.61
C LYS A 46 -10.75 5.80 -4.13
N HIS A 47 -9.51 6.31 -4.08
CA HIS A 47 -9.21 7.60 -3.45
C HIS A 47 -8.64 8.65 -4.42
N GLY A 48 -8.37 8.26 -5.67
CA GLY A 48 -7.71 9.12 -6.65
C GLY A 48 -6.30 9.52 -6.21
N ILE A 49 -5.62 8.67 -5.44
CA ILE A 49 -4.25 8.90 -4.94
C ILE A 49 -3.31 8.12 -5.85
N PHE A 50 -2.43 8.82 -6.57
CA PHE A 50 -1.51 8.16 -7.49
C PHE A 50 -0.30 7.62 -6.74
N ARG A 51 0.37 6.62 -7.32
CA ARG A 51 1.61 6.07 -6.77
C ARG A 51 2.70 7.13 -6.58
N SER A 52 2.73 8.18 -7.40
CA SER A 52 3.64 9.32 -7.26
C SER A 52 3.40 10.15 -6.00
N ASP A 53 2.18 10.09 -5.46
CA ASP A 53 1.77 10.83 -4.27
C ASP A 53 2.06 10.04 -2.99
N ILE A 54 2.45 8.77 -3.11
CA ILE A 54 2.67 7.85 -1.99
C ILE A 54 4.17 7.59 -1.79
N ASP A 55 4.65 7.84 -0.58
CA ASP A 55 6.00 7.50 -0.12
C ASP A 55 5.92 6.35 0.90
N VAL A 56 6.35 5.15 0.52
CA VAL A 56 6.33 3.97 1.39
C VAL A 56 7.54 4.01 2.34
N LYS A 57 7.29 4.08 3.64
CA LYS A 57 8.32 4.17 4.68
C LYS A 57 8.78 2.81 5.19
N ALA A 58 7.84 1.90 5.42
CA ALA A 58 8.15 0.60 5.96
C ALA A 58 7.17 -0.45 5.44
N LEU A 59 7.67 -1.68 5.35
CA LEU A 59 6.89 -2.84 4.96
C LEU A 59 7.33 -4.03 5.79
N LYS A 60 6.38 -4.62 6.52
CA LYS A 60 6.63 -5.73 7.44
C LYS A 60 5.64 -6.84 7.17
N ALA A 61 6.07 -8.10 7.26
CA ALA A 61 5.12 -9.21 7.34
C ALA A 61 4.29 -9.05 8.63
N ALA A 62 2.98 -9.22 8.51
CA ALA A 62 2.02 -9.09 9.60
C ALA A 62 1.69 -10.45 10.21
#